data_AF-A0A2T0BNP7-F1
#
_entry.id   AF-A0A2T0BNP7-F1
#
_cell.length_a   1.000
_cell.length_b   1.000
_cell.length_c   1.000
_cell.angle_alpha   90.00
_cell.angle_beta   90.00
_cell.angle_gamma   90.00
#
_symmetry.space_group_name_H-M   'P 1'
#
loop_
_entity.id
_entity.type
_entity.pdbx_description
1 polymer ?
#
loop_
_entity_poly.entity_id
_entity_poly.type
_entity_poly.pdbx_seq_one_letter_code
_entity_poly.pdbx_strand_id
1 'polypeptide(L)'
;MKFECKSKKGNVLKIDTEISIDEYNYGKELRVNKANLDGNEIQKDGQVVAMKVEKVIANGKPVVAVRADFNACKQILKILKSRRKIDHCYFKGCKELEDYYNNIFPKEAEKIIEKLKREKETKLEAEFAKIQDIDIIEIKDHSYYGISVCNEASHCKFFTEFAKVLKACKYTLPQEYQTDVDWGDYSDEVTYKIPFGKLKEIFEDAKSKLVEIQAKKKAEQDTRDAKEKAIFQKAKETGEPQELSRILAECNDPDEDCSLDIVYTMAMPDGTTQQKRQHTW
;
A
#
# COMPACT_ATOMS: atom_id res chain seq x y z
N MET A 1 -37.72 -13.62 -0.01
CA MET A 1 -38.11 -12.20 0.14
C MET A 1 -39.20 -11.91 -0.89
N LYS A 2 -40.25 -11.15 -0.54
CA LYS A 2 -41.35 -10.80 -1.47
C LYS A 2 -41.23 -9.33 -1.88
N PHE A 3 -41.19 -9.06 -3.17
CA PHE A 3 -41.24 -7.69 -3.70
C PHE A 3 -42.48 -7.53 -4.55
N GLU A 4 -43.17 -6.41 -4.37
CA GLU A 4 -44.35 -6.07 -5.13
C GLU A 4 -44.09 -4.74 -5.83
N CYS A 5 -44.22 -4.72 -7.15
CA CYS A 5 -44.01 -3.51 -7.95
C CYS A 5 -45.16 -3.31 -8.92
N LYS A 6 -45.58 -2.06 -9.08
CA LYS A 6 -46.71 -1.67 -9.95
C LYS A 6 -46.19 -0.96 -11.19
N SER A 7 -46.61 -1.41 -12.36
CA SER A 7 -46.36 -0.72 -13.62
C SER A 7 -47.29 0.48 -13.83
N LYS A 8 -46.94 1.38 -14.75
CA LYS A 8 -47.76 2.55 -15.13
C LYS A 8 -49.15 2.18 -15.68
N LYS A 9 -49.38 0.95 -16.13
CA LYS A 9 -50.68 0.46 -16.61
C LYS A 9 -51.50 -0.25 -15.52
N GLY A 10 -51.07 -0.19 -14.25
CA GLY A 10 -51.77 -0.78 -13.12
C GLY A 10 -51.49 -2.26 -12.86
N ASN A 11 -50.72 -2.92 -13.73
CA ASN A 11 -50.34 -4.33 -13.51
C ASN A 11 -49.36 -4.44 -12.36
N VAL A 12 -49.65 -5.33 -11.43
CA VAL A 12 -48.84 -5.62 -10.25
C VAL A 12 -48.01 -6.87 -10.53
N LEU A 13 -46.69 -6.73 -10.56
CA LEU A 13 -45.78 -7.87 -10.66
C LEU A 13 -45.31 -8.23 -9.24
N LYS A 14 -45.59 -9.48 -8.85
CA LYS A 14 -45.12 -10.06 -7.58
C LYS A 14 -43.92 -10.93 -7.87
N ILE A 15 -42.77 -10.57 -7.29
CA ILE A 15 -41.56 -11.37 -7.38
C ILE A 15 -41.34 -12.03 -6.03
N ASP A 16 -41.56 -13.34 -5.99
CA ASP A 16 -41.17 -14.19 -4.89
C ASP A 16 -39.75 -14.71 -5.18
N THR A 17 -38.77 -14.21 -4.43
CA THR A 17 -37.39 -14.72 -4.52
C THR A 17 -37.12 -15.60 -3.31
N GLU A 18 -37.02 -16.91 -3.52
CA GLU A 18 -36.38 -17.82 -2.56
C GLU A 18 -34.87 -17.79 -2.80
N ILE A 19 -34.14 -17.40 -1.75
CA ILE A 19 -32.68 -17.47 -1.72
C ILE A 19 -32.39 -18.62 -0.76
N SER A 20 -32.03 -19.80 -1.28
CA SER A 20 -31.41 -20.82 -0.42
C SER A 20 -29.91 -20.56 -0.39
N ILE A 21 -29.35 -20.65 0.81
CA ILE A 21 -27.91 -20.58 1.05
C ILE A 21 -27.58 -21.97 1.58
N ASP A 22 -26.96 -22.80 0.74
CA ASP A 22 -26.49 -24.11 1.18
C ASP A 22 -25.07 -23.96 1.74
N GLU A 23 -24.89 -24.39 2.99
CA GLU A 23 -23.58 -24.43 3.64
C GLU A 23 -22.83 -25.67 3.19
N TYR A 24 -21.85 -25.51 2.29
CA TYR A 24 -20.79 -26.49 2.11
C TYR A 24 -19.42 -25.82 2.00
N ASN A 25 -18.44 -26.48 2.62
CA ASN A 25 -17.06 -26.05 2.80
C ASN A 25 -16.37 -25.63 1.48
N TYR A 26 -15.65 -24.50 1.57
CA TYR A 26 -14.73 -23.92 0.57
C TYR A 26 -15.32 -23.57 -0.81
N GLY A 27 -15.78 -22.31 -0.92
CA GLY A 27 -16.06 -21.63 -2.19
C GLY A 27 -17.54 -21.26 -2.35
N LYS A 28 -17.88 -19.99 -2.07
CA LYS A 28 -19.26 -19.49 -2.21
C LYS A 28 -19.58 -19.17 -3.68
N GLU A 29 -20.39 -19.99 -4.34
CA GLU A 29 -21.10 -19.62 -5.57
C GLU A 29 -22.53 -19.19 -5.25
N LEU A 30 -22.98 -18.07 -5.84
CA LEU A 30 -24.38 -17.64 -5.82
C LEU A 30 -25.13 -18.32 -6.96
N ARG A 31 -26.15 -19.13 -6.65
CA ARG A 31 -27.08 -19.70 -7.64
C ARG A 31 -28.46 -19.07 -7.50
N VAL A 32 -29.02 -18.62 -8.63
CA VAL A 32 -30.40 -18.12 -8.72
C VAL A 32 -31.23 -19.20 -9.40
N ASN A 33 -32.07 -19.91 -8.64
CA ASN A 33 -32.75 -21.11 -9.13
C ASN A 33 -34.05 -20.85 -9.93
N LYS A 34 -34.61 -19.63 -9.89
CA LYS A 34 -35.73 -19.26 -10.78
C LYS A 34 -35.88 -17.74 -10.86
N ALA A 35 -35.85 -17.21 -12.07
CA ALA A 35 -36.30 -15.86 -12.37
C ALA A 35 -37.27 -15.94 -13.56
N ASN A 36 -38.54 -15.66 -13.33
CA ASN A 36 -39.49 -15.43 -14.43
C ASN A 36 -39.22 -14.01 -14.95
N LEU A 37 -38.69 -13.92 -16.16
CA LEU A 37 -38.24 -12.66 -16.76
C LEU A 37 -38.83 -12.55 -18.17
N ASP A 38 -40.04 -12.02 -18.25
CA ASP A 38 -40.57 -11.42 -19.48
C ASP A 38 -40.68 -9.91 -19.27
N GLY A 39 -39.86 -9.14 -20.00
CA GLY A 39 -40.11 -7.72 -20.27
C GLY A 39 -39.30 -6.68 -19.47
N ASN A 40 -39.08 -5.55 -20.15
CA ASN A 40 -38.04 -4.53 -19.93
C ASN A 40 -38.28 -3.50 -18.80
N GLU A 41 -37.15 -2.91 -18.39
CA GLU A 41 -36.95 -1.70 -17.55
C GLU A 41 -37.51 -1.68 -16.12
N ILE A 42 -36.59 -1.51 -15.16
CA ILE A 42 -36.90 -1.36 -13.73
C ILE A 42 -36.59 0.09 -13.33
N GLN A 43 -37.59 0.80 -12.80
CA GLN A 43 -37.42 2.13 -12.22
C GLN A 43 -37.72 2.08 -10.72
N LYS A 44 -36.92 2.79 -9.94
CA LYS A 44 -37.23 3.12 -8.54
C LYS A 44 -36.98 4.61 -8.34
N ASP A 45 -37.98 5.31 -7.77
CA ASP A 45 -37.91 6.74 -7.46
C ASP A 45 -37.56 7.65 -8.65
N GLY A 46 -38.02 7.29 -9.86
CA GLY A 46 -37.88 8.11 -11.07
C GLY A 46 -36.53 8.04 -11.78
N GLN A 47 -35.57 7.23 -11.31
CA GLN A 47 -34.33 6.94 -12.03
C GLN A 47 -34.39 5.59 -12.75
N VAL A 48 -33.95 5.59 -14.01
CA VAL A 48 -33.81 4.38 -14.84
C VAL A 48 -32.59 3.60 -14.33
N VAL A 49 -32.82 2.44 -13.74
CA VAL A 49 -31.77 1.49 -13.37
C VAL A 49 -31.77 0.42 -14.46
N ALA A 50 -31.09 0.68 -15.57
CA ALA A 50 -31.03 -0.28 -16.67
C ALA A 50 -30.23 -1.52 -16.21
N MET A 51 -30.94 -2.59 -15.89
CA MET A 51 -30.37 -3.92 -15.68
C MET A 51 -30.80 -4.78 -16.86
N LYS A 52 -29.89 -4.97 -17.83
CA LYS A 52 -30.08 -6.03 -18.83
C LYS A 52 -29.52 -7.30 -18.23
N VAL A 53 -30.42 -8.21 -17.88
CA VAL A 53 -30.08 -9.52 -17.35
C VAL A 53 -30.10 -10.49 -18.52
N GLU A 54 -28.91 -10.93 -18.94
CA GLU A 54 -28.77 -11.89 -20.05
C GLU A 54 -28.34 -13.24 -19.48
N LYS A 55 -28.98 -14.31 -19.96
CA LYS A 55 -28.44 -15.66 -19.77
C LYS A 55 -27.29 -15.84 -20.75
N VAL A 56 -26.10 -16.08 -20.23
CA VAL A 56 -24.90 -16.37 -21.02
C VAL A 56 -24.30 -17.68 -20.56
N ILE A 57 -23.66 -18.39 -21.47
CA ILE A 57 -22.94 -19.62 -21.13
C ILE A 57 -21.46 -19.25 -21.03
N ALA A 58 -20.89 -19.36 -19.84
CA ALA A 58 -19.45 -19.23 -19.63
C ALA A 58 -18.90 -20.58 -19.17
N ASN A 59 -17.86 -21.08 -19.85
CA ASN A 59 -17.25 -22.38 -19.56
C ASN A 59 -18.25 -23.55 -19.49
N GLY A 60 -19.21 -23.57 -20.42
CA GLY A 60 -20.22 -24.63 -20.52
C GLY A 60 -21.29 -24.62 -19.41
N LYS A 61 -21.29 -23.62 -18.51
CA LYS A 61 -22.31 -23.48 -17.46
C LYS A 61 -23.18 -22.24 -17.72
N PRO A 62 -24.51 -22.33 -17.51
CA PRO A 62 -25.39 -21.17 -17.60
C PRO A 62 -25.11 -20.23 -16.43
N VAL A 63 -24.75 -18.99 -16.76
CA VAL A 63 -24.54 -17.89 -15.81
C VAL A 63 -25.44 -16.72 -16.17
N VAL A 64 -25.80 -15.94 -15.16
CA VAL A 64 -26.62 -14.74 -15.33
C VAL A 64 -25.68 -13.54 -15.35
N ALA A 65 -25.47 -12.93 -16.53
CA ALA A 65 -24.73 -11.68 -16.63
C ALA A 65 -25.69 -10.51 -16.41
N VAL A 66 -25.35 -9.67 -15.44
CA VAL A 66 -26.07 -8.44 -15.15
C VAL A 66 -25.27 -7.28 -15.71
N ARG A 67 -25.73 -6.71 -16.82
CA ARG A 67 -25.23 -5.42 -17.29
C ARG A 67 -25.99 -4.33 -16.55
N ALA A 68 -25.32 -3.69 -15.61
CA ALA A 68 -25.85 -2.59 -14.83
C ALA A 68 -24.99 -1.35 -15.06
N ASP A 69 -25.62 -0.17 -15.07
CA ASP A 69 -24.86 1.08 -15.07
C ASP A 69 -24.03 1.21 -13.78
N PHE A 70 -22.92 1.94 -13.83
CA PHE A 70 -21.98 2.08 -12.73
C PHE A 70 -22.62 2.57 -11.41
N ASN A 71 -23.62 3.44 -11.48
CA ASN A 71 -24.38 3.92 -10.31
C ASN A 71 -25.26 2.83 -9.71
N ALA A 72 -25.88 2.00 -10.56
CA ALA A 72 -26.63 0.82 -10.11
C ALA A 72 -25.73 -0.18 -9.39
N CYS A 73 -24.54 -0.46 -9.95
CA CYS A 73 -23.52 -1.29 -9.30
C CYS A 73 -23.08 -0.72 -7.94
N LYS A 74 -22.86 0.60 -7.84
CA LYS A 74 -22.54 1.28 -6.57
C LYS A 74 -23.64 1.14 -5.53
N GLN A 75 -24.92 1.30 -5.91
CA GLN A 75 -26.03 1.16 -4.97
C GLN A 75 -26.21 -0.29 -4.49
N ILE A 76 -26.06 -1.26 -5.38
CA ILE A 76 -26.09 -2.69 -5.03
C ILE A 76 -24.96 -3.02 -4.04
N LEU A 77 -23.73 -2.55 -4.31
CA LEU A 77 -22.59 -2.72 -3.39
C LEU A 77 -22.84 -2.06 -2.03
N LYS A 78 -23.49 -0.89 -1.99
CA LYS A 78 -23.83 -0.18 -0.74
C LYS A 78 -24.85 -0.96 0.10
N ILE A 79 -25.87 -1.55 -0.53
CA ILE A 79 -26.89 -2.38 0.13
C ILE A 79 -26.31 -3.69 0.65
N LEU A 80 -25.41 -4.31 -0.12
CA LEU A 80 -24.74 -5.55 0.28
C LEU A 80 -23.79 -5.33 1.47
N LYS A 81 -23.05 -4.22 1.50
CA LYS A 81 -22.17 -3.86 2.62
C LYS A 81 -22.92 -3.45 3.90
N SER A 82 -24.12 -2.88 3.79
CA SER A 82 -24.90 -2.45 4.97
C SER A 82 -25.53 -3.61 5.73
N ARG A 83 -25.61 -4.82 5.15
CA ARG A 83 -26.09 -6.02 5.82
C ARG A 83 -24.88 -6.82 6.31
N ARG A 84 -24.50 -6.64 7.59
CA ARG A 84 -23.33 -7.20 8.31
C ARG A 84 -23.24 -8.74 8.35
N LYS A 85 -23.34 -9.45 7.22
CA LYS A 85 -23.16 -10.93 7.14
C LYS A 85 -22.45 -11.42 5.87
N ILE A 86 -21.81 -10.52 5.12
CA ILE A 86 -21.02 -10.89 3.94
C ILE A 86 -19.62 -10.28 4.10
N ASP A 87 -18.77 -10.95 4.87
CA ASP A 87 -17.41 -10.44 5.13
C ASP A 87 -16.50 -10.55 3.90
N HIS A 88 -16.82 -11.43 2.92
CA HIS A 88 -16.06 -11.55 1.68
C HIS A 88 -16.94 -11.90 0.48
N CYS A 89 -17.32 -10.90 -0.31
CA CYS A 89 -17.64 -11.09 -1.72
C CYS A 89 -16.37 -10.78 -2.53
N TYR A 90 -15.64 -11.83 -2.92
CA TYR A 90 -14.58 -11.70 -3.92
C TYR A 90 -15.24 -11.55 -5.31
N PHE A 91 -15.47 -10.30 -5.74
CA PHE A 91 -15.72 -10.03 -7.15
C PHE A 91 -14.39 -10.18 -7.88
N LYS A 92 -14.19 -11.35 -8.51
CA LYS A 92 -13.04 -11.60 -9.40
C LYS A 92 -12.94 -10.58 -10.54
N GLY A 93 -14.01 -9.83 -10.82
CA GLY A 93 -14.07 -8.78 -11.84
C GLY A 93 -13.88 -7.33 -11.36
N CYS A 94 -13.61 -7.02 -10.08
CA CYS A 94 -13.43 -5.61 -9.68
C CYS A 94 -12.18 -4.97 -10.29
N LYS A 95 -11.05 -5.71 -10.31
CA LYS A 95 -9.81 -5.23 -10.92
C LYS A 95 -9.94 -5.17 -12.45
N GLU A 96 -10.56 -6.18 -13.06
CA GLU A 96 -10.80 -6.22 -14.51
C GLU A 96 -11.77 -5.12 -14.99
N LEU A 97 -12.78 -4.76 -14.17
CA LEU A 97 -13.66 -3.62 -14.42
C LEU A 97 -12.98 -2.27 -14.19
N GLU A 98 -12.14 -2.16 -13.16
CA GLU A 98 -11.34 -0.96 -12.88
C GLU A 98 -10.33 -0.73 -14.02
N ASP A 99 -9.64 -1.77 -14.46
CA ASP A 99 -8.73 -1.76 -15.61
C ASP A 99 -9.49 -1.44 -16.91
N TYR A 100 -10.67 -2.03 -17.14
CA TYR A 100 -11.50 -1.73 -18.32
C TYR A 100 -11.99 -0.27 -18.32
N TYR A 101 -12.41 0.26 -17.18
CA TYR A 101 -12.85 1.66 -17.07
C TYR A 101 -11.68 2.64 -17.24
N ASN A 102 -10.53 2.35 -16.62
CA ASN A 102 -9.30 3.13 -16.75
C ASN A 102 -8.78 3.14 -18.21
N ASN A 103 -8.99 2.06 -18.96
CA ASN A 103 -8.58 1.97 -20.37
C ASN A 103 -9.53 2.70 -21.32
N ILE A 104 -10.82 2.83 -21.00
CA ILE A 104 -11.82 3.45 -21.89
C ILE A 104 -11.99 4.95 -21.61
N PHE A 105 -11.89 5.36 -20.34
CA PHE A 105 -12.08 6.75 -19.92
C PHE A 105 -10.93 7.25 -19.02
N PRO A 106 -9.66 7.19 -19.47
CA PRO A 106 -8.52 7.52 -18.62
C PRO A 106 -8.60 8.94 -18.05
N LYS A 107 -9.05 9.92 -18.86
CA LYS A 107 -9.12 11.32 -18.45
C LYS A 107 -10.24 11.60 -17.44
N GLU A 108 -11.41 10.97 -17.60
CA GLU A 108 -12.51 11.09 -16.64
C GLU A 108 -12.22 10.33 -15.35
N ALA A 109 -11.59 9.14 -15.44
CA ALA A 109 -11.15 8.36 -14.29
C ALA A 109 -10.12 9.13 -13.47
N GLU A 110 -9.11 9.73 -14.10
CA GLU A 110 -8.12 10.59 -13.44
C GLU A 110 -8.77 11.75 -12.67
N LYS A 111 -9.72 12.47 -13.30
CA LYS A 111 -10.46 13.57 -12.65
C LYS A 111 -11.26 13.10 -11.44
N ILE A 112 -11.92 11.93 -11.53
CA ILE A 112 -12.69 11.37 -10.42
C ILE A 112 -11.74 10.95 -9.28
N ILE A 113 -10.64 10.28 -9.60
CA ILE A 113 -9.63 9.87 -8.62
C ILE A 113 -9.04 11.09 -7.91
N GLU A 114 -8.67 12.13 -8.66
CA GLU A 114 -8.15 13.38 -8.11
C GLU A 114 -9.18 14.07 -7.20
N LYS A 115 -10.44 14.14 -7.62
CA LYS A 115 -11.52 14.69 -6.79
C LYS A 115 -11.68 13.90 -5.49
N LEU A 116 -11.69 12.56 -5.56
CA LEU A 116 -11.81 11.70 -4.38
C LEU A 116 -10.60 11.82 -3.45
N LYS A 117 -9.38 11.98 -4.00
CA LYS A 117 -8.16 12.25 -3.24
C LYS A 117 -8.28 13.57 -2.49
N ARG A 118 -8.65 14.66 -3.17
CA ARG A 118 -8.86 15.97 -2.54
C ARG A 118 -9.93 15.91 -1.46
N GLU A 119 -11.08 15.29 -1.71
CA GLU A 119 -12.14 15.12 -0.70
C GLU A 119 -11.66 14.32 0.52
N LYS A 120 -10.83 13.29 0.31
CA LYS A 120 -10.23 12.52 1.40
C LYS A 120 -9.22 13.36 2.18
N GLU A 121 -8.35 14.09 1.50
CA GLU A 121 -7.36 14.98 2.11
C GLU A 121 -8.04 16.07 2.94
N THR A 122 -9.07 16.74 2.41
CA THR A 122 -9.83 17.76 3.16
C THR A 122 -10.49 17.18 4.41
N LYS A 123 -11.02 15.94 4.34
CA LYS A 123 -11.56 15.26 5.54
C LYS A 123 -10.48 14.96 6.57
N LEU A 124 -9.33 14.45 6.13
CA LEU A 124 -8.20 14.17 7.02
C LEU A 124 -7.65 15.43 7.67
N GLU A 125 -7.55 16.54 6.92
CA GLU A 125 -7.14 17.84 7.45
C GLU A 125 -8.16 18.39 8.46
N ALA A 126 -9.45 18.23 8.19
CA ALA A 126 -10.50 18.64 9.12
C ALA A 126 -10.47 17.83 10.43
N GLU A 127 -10.23 16.51 10.37
CA GLU A 127 -10.04 15.69 11.58
C GLU A 127 -8.76 16.07 12.32
N PHE A 128 -7.66 16.28 11.59
CA PHE A 128 -6.40 16.70 12.18
C PHE A 128 -6.50 18.06 12.90
N ALA A 129 -7.27 19.01 12.34
CA ALA A 129 -7.50 20.32 12.95
C ALA A 129 -8.29 20.28 14.26
N LYS A 130 -9.02 19.19 14.54
CA LYS A 130 -9.71 19.00 15.82
C LYS A 130 -8.76 18.56 16.95
N ILE A 131 -7.57 18.05 16.60
CA ILE A 131 -6.59 17.54 17.56
C ILE A 131 -5.95 18.73 18.29
N GLN A 132 -6.10 18.75 19.60
CA GLN A 132 -5.49 19.70 20.53
C GLN A 132 -4.21 19.12 21.12
N ASP A 133 -3.34 19.98 21.65
CA ASP A 133 -2.04 19.53 22.20
C ASP A 133 -2.16 18.59 23.41
N ILE A 134 -3.29 18.63 24.12
CA ILE A 134 -3.58 17.75 25.26
C ILE A 134 -4.09 16.38 24.84
N ASP A 135 -4.55 16.23 23.59
CA ASP A 135 -5.12 14.97 23.11
C ASP A 135 -4.05 13.89 23.08
N ILE A 136 -4.39 12.73 23.63
CA ILE A 136 -3.48 11.58 23.68
C ILE A 136 -3.54 10.85 22.34
N ILE A 137 -2.38 10.75 21.71
CA ILE A 137 -2.20 9.99 20.47
C ILE A 137 -1.57 8.64 20.81
N GLU A 138 -2.24 7.58 20.37
CA GLU A 138 -1.71 6.22 20.47
C GLU A 138 -0.84 5.90 19.26
N ILE A 139 0.37 5.41 19.52
CA ILE A 139 1.39 5.08 18.52
C ILE A 139 1.86 3.67 18.79
N LYS A 140 1.90 2.84 17.74
CA LYS A 140 2.45 1.49 17.79
C LYS A 140 3.75 1.45 17.03
N ASP A 141 4.84 1.10 17.70
CA ASP A 141 6.12 0.83 17.07
C ASP A 141 6.30 -0.68 16.90
N HIS A 142 6.18 -1.14 15.66
CA HIS A 142 6.39 -2.53 15.33
C HIS A 142 7.82 -2.74 14.85
N SER A 143 8.50 -3.71 15.45
CA SER A 143 9.84 -4.17 15.03
C SER A 143 9.94 -4.43 13.52
N TYR A 144 8.89 -4.99 12.89
CA TYR A 144 8.86 -5.31 11.46
C TYR A 144 8.13 -4.28 10.58
N TYR A 145 6.96 -3.80 11.02
CA TYR A 145 6.10 -2.92 10.23
C TYR A 145 6.42 -1.43 10.38
N GLY A 146 7.25 -1.07 11.38
CA GLY A 146 7.58 0.30 11.74
C GLY A 146 6.48 0.99 12.54
N ILE A 147 6.52 2.32 12.54
CA ILE A 147 5.65 3.15 13.38
C ILE A 147 4.30 3.38 12.70
N SER A 148 3.21 3.12 13.43
CA SER A 148 1.84 3.42 13.02
C SER A 148 1.13 4.26 14.09
N VAL A 149 0.19 5.11 13.66
CA VAL A 149 -0.61 5.95 14.54
C VAL A 149 -2.04 5.42 14.55
N CYS A 150 -2.62 5.21 15.73
CA CYS A 150 -3.91 4.54 15.88
C CYS A 150 -5.07 5.55 15.99
N ASN A 151 -5.28 6.36 14.96
CA ASN A 151 -6.44 7.26 14.86
C ASN A 151 -6.91 7.46 13.41
N GLU A 152 -8.10 8.05 13.24
CA GLU A 152 -8.65 8.37 11.91
C GLU A 152 -7.77 9.35 11.13
N ALA A 153 -7.03 10.19 11.85
CA ALA A 153 -6.09 11.16 11.29
C ALA A 153 -4.74 10.56 10.88
N SER A 154 -4.47 9.27 11.12
CA SER A 154 -3.16 8.64 10.93
C SER A 154 -2.60 8.73 9.51
N HIS A 155 -3.50 8.90 8.53
CA HIS A 155 -3.17 9.09 7.13
C HIS A 155 -2.98 10.56 6.72
N CYS A 156 -3.08 11.51 7.66
CA CYS A 156 -2.77 12.90 7.38
C CYS A 156 -1.28 13.07 7.12
N LYS A 157 -0.93 14.18 6.46
CA LYS A 157 0.45 14.47 6.05
C LYS A 157 1.42 14.50 7.23
N PHE A 158 0.99 15.07 8.37
CA PHE A 158 1.81 15.17 9.58
C PHE A 158 2.25 13.79 10.09
N PHE A 159 1.32 12.87 10.37
CA PHE A 159 1.67 11.55 10.93
C PHE A 159 2.43 10.68 9.93
N THR A 160 2.14 10.83 8.64
CA THR A 160 2.89 10.14 7.58
C THR A 160 4.34 10.63 7.52
N GLU A 161 4.57 11.93 7.66
CA GLU A 161 5.91 12.52 7.69
C GLU A 161 6.64 12.17 9.00
N PHE A 162 5.94 12.23 10.12
CA PHE A 162 6.42 11.81 11.45
C PHE A 162 7.00 10.39 11.40
N ALA A 163 6.20 9.40 11.02
CA ALA A 163 6.64 8.00 10.97
C ALA A 163 7.85 7.80 10.03
N LYS A 164 7.87 8.51 8.89
CA LYS A 164 9.01 8.48 7.94
C LYS A 164 10.29 9.04 8.56
N VAL A 165 10.20 10.19 9.24
CA VAL A 165 11.36 10.83 9.88
C VAL A 165 11.91 9.95 10.99
N LEU A 166 11.06 9.47 11.91
CA LEU A 166 11.51 8.61 13.01
C LEU A 166 12.19 7.34 12.48
N LYS A 167 11.61 6.70 11.46
CA LYS A 167 12.22 5.53 10.79
C LYS A 167 13.58 5.87 10.16
N ALA A 168 13.69 7.01 9.49
CA ALA A 168 14.91 7.42 8.79
C ALA A 168 16.07 7.73 9.76
N CYS A 169 15.78 8.27 10.93
CA CYS A 169 16.78 8.55 11.96
C CYS A 169 16.87 7.49 13.07
N LYS A 170 16.14 6.38 12.95
CA LYS A 170 16.04 5.32 13.98
C LYS A 170 15.74 5.90 15.37
N TYR A 171 14.82 6.85 15.42
CA TYR A 171 14.46 7.56 16.65
C TYR A 171 13.71 6.63 17.60
N THR A 172 14.16 6.53 18.85
CA THR A 172 13.47 5.79 19.91
C THR A 172 12.54 6.73 20.66
N LEU A 173 11.26 6.36 20.75
CA LEU A 173 10.27 7.13 21.52
C LEU A 173 10.58 7.06 23.04
N PRO A 174 10.26 8.11 23.81
CA PRO A 174 10.59 8.16 25.23
C PRO A 174 9.81 7.10 26.04
N GLN A 175 10.52 6.40 26.94
CA GLN A 175 9.98 5.27 27.69
C GLN A 175 8.86 5.68 28.67
N GLU A 176 8.84 6.92 29.13
CA GLU A 176 7.79 7.43 30.03
C GLU A 176 6.38 7.44 29.40
N TYR A 177 6.28 7.35 28.07
CA TYR A 177 4.99 7.23 27.36
C TYR A 177 4.66 5.81 26.92
N GLN A 178 5.54 4.85 27.18
CA GLN A 178 5.31 3.44 26.85
C GLN A 178 4.24 2.87 27.78
N THR A 179 3.15 2.37 27.21
CA THR A 179 2.02 1.84 27.97
C THR A 179 1.86 0.33 27.91
N ASP A 180 2.30 -0.28 26.81
CA ASP A 180 2.16 -1.72 26.62
C ASP A 180 3.27 -2.27 25.71
N VAL A 181 3.57 -3.55 25.88
CA VAL A 181 4.49 -4.32 25.02
C VAL A 181 3.85 -5.66 24.71
N ASP A 182 3.49 -5.85 23.45
CA ASP A 182 3.03 -7.13 22.94
C ASP A 182 4.22 -7.87 22.31
N TRP A 183 4.64 -8.95 22.97
CA TRP A 183 5.70 -9.86 22.53
C TRP A 183 5.12 -10.97 21.64
N GLY A 184 4.29 -10.60 20.66
CA GLY A 184 3.64 -11.55 19.79
C GLY A 184 4.63 -12.51 19.11
N ASP A 185 4.16 -13.70 18.71
CA ASP A 185 4.99 -14.83 18.26
C ASP A 185 6.02 -14.53 17.15
N TYR A 186 5.87 -13.41 16.41
CA TYR A 186 6.73 -13.05 15.28
C TYR A 186 7.20 -11.58 15.24
N SER A 187 6.73 -10.74 16.17
CA SER A 187 7.13 -9.32 16.19
C SER A 187 6.79 -8.69 17.51
N ASP A 188 7.74 -7.92 18.05
CA ASP A 188 7.48 -7.05 19.19
C ASP A 188 6.74 -5.80 18.70
N GLU A 189 5.65 -5.47 19.37
CA GLU A 189 4.88 -4.22 19.23
C GLU A 189 4.93 -3.46 20.55
N VAL A 190 5.43 -2.23 20.50
CA VAL A 190 5.43 -1.33 21.66
C VAL A 190 4.38 -0.25 21.45
N THR A 191 3.44 -0.14 22.38
CA THR A 191 2.39 0.90 22.34
C THR A 191 2.78 2.08 23.22
N TYR A 192 2.67 3.28 22.66
CA TYR A 192 2.90 4.55 23.32
C TYR A 192 1.64 5.41 23.33
N LYS A 193 1.42 6.13 24.43
CA LYS A 193 0.33 7.12 24.55
C LYS A 193 0.91 8.50 24.85
N ILE A 194 1.00 9.34 23.82
CA ILE A 194 1.74 10.61 23.88
C ILE A 194 0.78 11.79 23.65
N PRO A 195 0.75 12.81 24.52
CA PRO A 195 0.05 14.05 24.23
C PRO A 195 0.53 14.67 22.92
N PHE A 196 -0.39 15.15 22.08
CA PHE A 196 -0.05 15.63 20.75
C PHE A 196 0.96 16.79 20.76
N GLY A 197 0.91 17.67 21.77
CA GLY A 197 1.91 18.73 21.96
C GLY A 197 3.32 18.18 22.15
N LYS A 198 3.46 17.10 22.93
CA LYS A 198 4.75 16.39 23.10
C LYS A 198 5.17 15.65 21.86
N LEU A 199 4.23 15.13 21.09
CA LEU A 199 4.53 14.50 19.81
C LEU A 199 5.15 15.49 18.81
N LYS A 200 4.69 16.74 18.78
CA LYS A 200 5.30 17.81 17.96
C LYS A 200 6.74 18.10 18.39
N GLU A 201 7.00 18.19 19.69
CA GLU A 201 8.36 18.39 20.22
C GLU A 201 9.30 17.25 19.77
N ILE A 202 8.86 15.99 19.93
CA ILE A 202 9.59 14.80 19.47
C ILE A 202 9.86 14.88 17.97
N PHE A 203 8.87 15.33 17.18
CA PHE A 203 9.01 15.41 15.74
C PHE A 203 10.11 16.41 15.32
N GLU A 204 10.16 17.58 15.96
CA GLU A 204 11.17 18.60 15.67
C GLU A 204 12.58 18.15 16.12
N ASP A 205 12.70 17.44 17.24
CA ASP A 205 13.98 16.81 17.64
C ASP A 205 14.41 15.74 16.62
N ALA A 206 13.47 14.88 16.18
CA ALA A 206 13.74 13.85 15.19
C ALA A 206 14.16 14.43 13.82
N LYS A 207 13.56 15.55 13.39
CA LYS A 207 14.00 16.29 12.19
C LYS A 207 15.41 16.82 12.33
N SER A 208 15.74 17.41 13.48
CA SER A 208 17.08 17.94 13.77
C SER A 208 18.14 16.84 13.68
N LYS A 209 17.87 15.68 14.32
CA LYS A 209 18.71 14.47 14.20
C LYS A 209 18.84 13.97 12.76
N LEU A 210 17.76 14.01 11.98
CA LEU A 210 17.81 13.59 10.58
C LEU A 210 18.73 14.49 9.75
N VAL A 211 18.70 15.80 9.97
CA VAL A 211 19.61 16.76 9.31
C VAL A 211 21.07 16.45 9.67
N GLU A 212 21.37 16.17 10.95
CA GLU A 212 22.71 15.79 11.36
C GLU A 212 23.20 14.49 10.71
N ILE A 213 22.34 13.48 10.62
CA ILE A 213 22.66 12.20 9.96
C ILE A 213 22.95 12.44 8.47
N GLN A 214 22.15 13.27 7.80
CA GLN A 214 22.36 13.61 6.39
C GLN A 214 23.67 14.38 6.19
N ALA A 215 23.98 15.33 7.08
CA ALA A 215 25.23 16.08 7.03
C ALA A 215 26.45 15.17 7.22
N LYS A 216 26.39 14.23 8.19
CA LYS A 216 27.45 13.24 8.41
C LYS A 216 27.65 12.34 7.19
N LYS A 217 26.57 11.78 6.63
CA LYS A 217 26.63 10.96 5.42
C LYS A 217 27.22 11.72 4.23
N LYS A 218 26.84 12.99 4.07
CA LYS A 218 27.40 13.83 3.00
C LYS A 218 28.89 14.08 3.22
N ALA A 219 29.31 14.43 4.44
CA ALA A 219 30.72 14.64 4.75
C ALA A 219 31.57 13.36 4.56
N GLU A 220 31.03 12.20 4.93
CA GLU A 220 31.67 10.89 4.68
C GLU A 220 31.79 10.60 3.18
N GLN A 221 30.74 10.88 2.40
CA GLN A 221 30.76 10.74 0.95
C GLN A 221 31.77 11.70 0.31
N ASP A 222 31.76 12.98 0.67
CA ASP A 222 32.69 13.99 0.15
C ASP A 222 34.15 13.59 0.48
N THR A 223 34.38 13.05 1.68
CA THR A 223 35.70 12.53 2.09
C THR A 223 36.10 11.31 1.27
N ARG A 224 35.17 10.40 1.00
CA ARG A 224 35.40 9.22 0.15
C ARG A 224 35.71 9.62 -1.29
N ASP A 225 34.93 10.53 -1.86
CA ASP A 225 35.11 11.02 -3.21
C ASP A 225 36.44 11.78 -3.37
N ALA A 226 36.83 12.55 -2.35
CA ALA A 226 38.13 13.23 -2.33
C ALA A 226 39.30 12.23 -2.27
N LYS A 227 39.20 11.18 -1.45
CA LYS A 227 40.21 10.10 -1.39
C LYS A 227 40.31 9.36 -2.72
N GLU A 228 39.17 9.02 -3.32
CA GLU A 228 39.12 8.36 -4.62
C GLU A 228 39.77 9.22 -5.71
N LYS A 229 39.41 10.51 -5.80
CA LYS A 229 40.05 11.45 -6.73
C LYS A 229 41.56 11.55 -6.52
N ALA A 230 42.02 11.57 -5.27
CA ALA A 230 43.45 11.61 -4.97
C ALA A 230 44.18 10.33 -5.42
N ILE A 231 43.55 9.16 -5.27
CA ILE A 231 44.09 7.87 -5.75
C ILE A 231 44.20 7.86 -7.29
N PHE A 232 43.16 8.30 -7.99
CA PHE A 232 43.19 8.44 -9.45
C PHE A 232 44.26 9.43 -9.93
N GLN A 233 44.39 10.57 -9.24
CA GLN A 233 45.42 11.55 -9.55
C GLN A 233 46.82 10.94 -9.38
N LYS A 234 47.06 10.22 -8.27
CA LYS A 234 48.32 9.53 -8.03
C LYS A 234 48.61 8.48 -9.12
N ALA A 235 47.62 7.68 -9.53
CA ALA A 235 47.80 6.71 -10.61
C ALA A 235 48.20 7.37 -11.94
N LYS A 236 47.59 8.53 -12.24
CA LYS A 236 47.93 9.32 -13.43
C LYS A 236 49.34 9.92 -13.35
N GLU A 237 49.75 10.39 -12.18
CA GLU A 237 51.07 11.00 -11.95
C GLU A 237 52.19 9.96 -11.98
N THR A 238 52.00 8.79 -11.37
CA THR A 238 53.01 7.73 -11.33
C THR A 238 53.03 6.86 -12.57
N GLY A 239 51.93 6.81 -13.34
CA GLY A 239 51.77 5.86 -14.43
C GLY A 239 51.55 4.42 -13.97
N GLU A 240 51.34 4.20 -12.66
CA GLU A 240 51.17 2.88 -12.07
C GLU A 240 49.78 2.71 -11.45
N PRO A 241 49.14 1.53 -11.57
CA PRO A 241 47.86 1.25 -10.92
C PRO A 241 47.93 1.46 -9.40
N GLN A 242 46.94 2.16 -8.83
CA GLN A 242 46.83 2.38 -7.39
C GLN A 242 45.61 1.63 -6.82
N GLU A 243 45.72 1.06 -5.62
CA GLU A 243 44.60 0.37 -4.96
C GLU A 243 43.53 1.39 -4.52
N LEU A 244 42.29 1.20 -4.99
CA LEU A 244 41.12 2.00 -4.66
C LEU A 244 40.33 1.40 -3.50
N SER A 245 40.11 0.08 -3.53
CA SER A 245 39.42 -0.65 -2.48
C SER A 245 39.84 -2.12 -2.47
N ARG A 246 39.67 -2.75 -1.31
CA ARG A 246 39.91 -4.17 -1.08
C ARG A 246 38.75 -4.75 -0.29
N ILE A 247 38.11 -5.77 -0.84
CA ILE A 247 36.99 -6.49 -0.21
C ILE A 247 37.25 -7.99 -0.21
N LEU A 248 36.61 -8.69 0.72
CA LEU A 248 36.51 -10.15 0.67
C LEU A 248 35.22 -10.53 -0.06
N ALA A 249 35.28 -11.48 -0.97
CA ALA A 249 34.13 -12.03 -1.68
C ALA A 249 34.18 -13.56 -1.66
N GLU A 250 33.06 -14.22 -1.92
CA GLU A 250 33.04 -15.67 -2.14
C GLU A 250 33.98 -16.04 -3.30
N CYS A 251 34.69 -17.16 -3.13
CA CYS A 251 35.56 -17.72 -4.15
C CYS A 251 34.76 -17.96 -5.44
N ASN A 252 35.30 -17.52 -6.57
CA ASN A 252 34.67 -17.71 -7.87
C ASN A 252 35.19 -18.92 -8.64
N ASP A 253 36.16 -19.67 -8.09
CA ASP A 253 36.72 -20.86 -8.71
C ASP A 253 36.22 -22.12 -7.97
N PRO A 254 35.42 -22.99 -8.61
CA PRO A 254 34.92 -24.21 -7.99
C PRO A 254 35.98 -25.30 -7.79
N ASP A 255 37.14 -25.19 -8.46
CA ASP A 255 38.22 -26.17 -8.36
C ASP A 255 39.25 -25.81 -7.25
N GLU A 256 39.13 -24.61 -6.67
CA GLU A 256 39.97 -24.14 -5.57
C GLU A 256 39.32 -24.42 -4.19
N ASP A 257 40.10 -24.89 -3.22
CA ASP A 257 39.62 -25.22 -1.85
C ASP A 257 39.54 -23.96 -0.93
N CYS A 258 39.51 -22.76 -1.51
CA CYS A 258 39.38 -21.53 -0.74
C CYS A 258 37.92 -21.08 -0.65
N SER A 259 37.52 -20.60 0.53
CA SER A 259 36.16 -20.11 0.75
C SER A 259 35.97 -18.64 0.37
N LEU A 260 37.07 -17.87 0.32
CA LEU A 260 37.06 -16.43 0.09
C LEU A 260 38.19 -16.00 -0.84
N ASP A 261 37.92 -14.98 -1.63
CA ASP A 261 38.90 -14.24 -2.42
C ASP A 261 39.08 -12.83 -1.86
N ILE A 262 40.28 -12.29 -2.03
CA ILE A 262 40.54 -10.86 -1.91
C ILE A 262 40.33 -10.22 -3.28
N VAL A 263 39.34 -9.34 -3.40
CA VAL A 263 39.08 -8.55 -4.60
C VAL A 263 39.64 -7.15 -4.41
N TYR A 264 40.65 -6.82 -5.22
CA TYR A 264 41.22 -5.48 -5.34
C TYR A 264 40.51 -4.74 -6.46
N THR A 265 40.05 -3.53 -6.19
CA THR A 265 39.71 -2.57 -7.25
C THR A 265 40.86 -1.60 -7.37
N MET A 266 41.46 -1.51 -8.55
CA MET A 266 42.60 -0.64 -8.86
C MET A 266 42.14 0.53 -9.71
N ALA A 267 42.60 1.73 -9.39
CA ALA A 267 42.52 2.91 -10.24
C ALA A 267 43.67 2.89 -11.24
N MET A 268 43.35 2.92 -12.53
CA MET A 268 44.31 2.87 -13.62
C MET A 268 44.75 4.29 -14.03
N PRO A 269 45.97 4.47 -14.58
CA PRO A 269 46.47 5.79 -15.02
C PRO A 269 45.63 6.46 -16.13
N ASP A 270 44.90 5.67 -16.91
CA ASP A 270 44.00 6.13 -17.97
C ASP A 270 42.64 6.63 -17.43
N GLY A 271 42.44 6.58 -16.10
CA GLY A 271 41.21 6.98 -15.43
C GLY A 271 40.15 5.88 -15.34
N THR A 272 40.44 4.66 -15.81
CA THR A 272 39.53 3.51 -15.67
C THR A 272 39.75 2.78 -14.34
N THR A 273 38.84 1.87 -14.01
CA THR A 273 39.01 0.94 -12.89
C THR A 273 39.23 -0.48 -13.40
N GLN A 274 40.13 -1.22 -12.74
CA GLN A 274 40.37 -2.63 -13.01
C GLN A 274 40.19 -3.44 -11.72
N GLN A 275 39.41 -4.52 -11.78
CA GLN A 275 39.30 -5.47 -10.67
C GLN A 275 40.29 -6.61 -10.84
N LYS A 276 40.95 -7.00 -9.75
CA LYS A 276 41.82 -8.18 -9.65
C LYS A 276 41.36 -9.04 -8.48
N ARG A 277 41.29 -10.35 -8.68
CA ARG A 277 41.00 -11.32 -7.62
C ARG A 277 42.27 -12.06 -7.24
N GLN A 278 42.41 -12.34 -5.96
CA GLN A 278 43.46 -13.17 -5.39
C GLN A 278 42.80 -14.17 -4.45
N HIS A 279 42.85 -15.45 -4.78
CA HIS A 279 42.39 -16.52 -3.91
C HIS A 279 43.28 -16.57 -2.65
N THR A 280 42.69 -16.88 -1.49
CA THR A 280 43.39 -16.84 -0.19
C THR A 280 44.01 -18.17 0.23
N TRP A 281 44.42 -19.00 -0.74
CA TRP A 281 44.99 -20.35 -0.56
C TRP A 281 45.91 -20.50 0.66
#